data_AF-A0A7W5GDL4-F1
#
_entry.id   AF-A0A7W5GDL4-F1
#
_cell.length_a   1.000
_cell.length_b   1.000
_cell.length_c   1.000
_cell.angle_alpha   90.00
_cell.angle_beta   90.00
_cell.angle_gamma   90.00
#
_symmetry.space_group_name_H-M   'P 1'
#
loop_
_entity.id
_entity.type
_entity.pdbx_description
1 polymer ?
#
loop_
_entity_poly.entity_id
_entity_poly.type
_entity_poly.pdbx_seq_one_letter_code
_entity_poly.pdbx_strand_id
1 'polypeptide(L)'
;MNVSNQEQKRVRLKQFLKILSEDPSLLKQDGQVEMRTLPELLAAVGCRLRNEPIDMAELVSQLLGKLGLQACSSDMMEHVMNGGTVDDFINTSKQ
;
A
#
# COMPACT_ATOMS: atom_id res chain seq x y z
N MET A 1 -1.78 29.98 6.72
CA MET A 1 -1.78 28.97 7.81
C MET A 1 -1.61 27.53 7.26
N ASN A 2 -0.66 27.27 6.33
CA ASN A 2 -0.54 25.96 5.64
C ASN A 2 0.73 25.16 5.99
N VAL A 3 1.68 25.75 6.71
CA VAL A 3 3.00 25.15 6.96
C VAL A 3 2.93 24.00 7.97
N SER A 4 2.04 24.12 8.97
CA SER A 4 1.85 23.10 10.01
C SER A 4 1.31 21.77 9.46
N ASN A 5 0.50 21.80 8.40
CA ASN A 5 -0.10 20.60 7.82
C ASN A 5 0.91 19.81 6.98
N GLN A 6 1.76 20.51 6.22
CA GLN A 6 2.82 19.88 5.44
C GLN A 6 3.85 19.23 6.35
N GLU A 7 4.24 19.89 7.44
CA GLU A 7 5.21 19.32 8.38
C GLU A 7 4.67 18.07 9.07
N GLN A 8 3.41 18.09 9.53
CA GLN A 8 2.75 16.91 10.09
C GLN A 8 2.69 15.75 9.09
N LYS A 9 2.36 16.03 7.82
CA LYS A 9 2.37 15.02 6.76
C LYS A 9 3.76 14.43 6.53
N ARG A 10 4.82 15.26 6.57
CA ARG A 10 6.20 14.80 6.43
C ARG A 10 6.65 13.92 7.59
N VAL A 11 6.32 14.31 8.82
CA VAL A 11 6.62 13.50 10.01
C VAL A 11 5.89 12.16 9.94
N ARG A 12 4.60 12.18 9.60
CA ARG A 12 3.77 10.97 9.45
C ARG A 12 4.33 10.03 8.38
N LEU A 13 4.68 10.57 7.20
CA LEU A 13 5.29 9.79 6.12
C LEU A 13 6.63 9.20 6.53
N LYS A 14 7.49 9.97 7.21
CA LYS A 14 8.80 9.49 7.68
C LYS A 14 8.65 8.33 8.66
N GLN A 15 7.69 8.40 9.57
CA GLN A 15 7.39 7.32 10.51
C GLN A 15 6.86 6.08 9.76
N PHE A 16 5.92 6.27 8.84
CA PHE A 16 5.39 5.18 8.02
C PHE A 16 6.50 4.47 7.24
N LEU A 17 7.37 5.21 6.53
CA LEU A 17 8.49 4.64 5.79
C LEU A 17 9.50 3.92 6.70
N LYS A 18 9.72 4.43 7.92
CA LYS A 18 10.59 3.77 8.89
C LYS A 18 10.00 2.41 9.31
N ILE A 19 8.71 2.37 9.64
CA ILE A 19 8.03 1.13 10.04
C ILE A 19 8.09 0.11 8.88
N LEU A 20 7.81 0.54 7.65
CA LEU A 20 7.95 -0.33 6.48
C LEU A 20 9.37 -0.88 6.31
N SER A 21 10.40 -0.06 6.53
CA SER A 21 11.79 -0.52 6.42
C SER A 21 12.19 -1.58 7.47
N GLU A 22 11.46 -1.61 8.58
CA GLU A 22 11.66 -2.56 9.67
C GLU A 22 10.72 -3.77 9.56
N ASP A 23 9.79 -3.79 8.60
CA ASP A 23 8.81 -4.86 8.40
C ASP A 23 9.47 -6.10 7.74
N PRO A 24 9.62 -7.22 8.47
CA PRO A 24 10.24 -8.43 7.96
C PRO A 24 9.38 -9.13 6.90
N SER A 25 8.07 -8.85 6.82
CA SER A 25 7.17 -9.43 5.80
C SER A 25 7.54 -8.96 4.39
N LEU A 26 8.10 -7.76 4.24
CA LEU A 26 8.58 -7.24 2.96
C LEU A 26 9.87 -7.91 2.48
N LEU A 27 10.64 -8.51 3.39
CA LEU A 27 11.90 -9.20 3.10
C LEU A 27 11.71 -10.69 2.78
N LYS A 28 10.54 -11.27 3.09
CA LYS A 28 10.24 -12.68 2.82
C LYS A 28 10.00 -12.91 1.32
N GLN A 29 11.08 -13.01 0.54
CA GLN A 29 11.08 -13.64 -0.78
C GLN A 29 11.24 -15.17 -0.68
N ASP A 30 10.59 -15.81 0.29
CA ASP A 30 10.56 -17.27 0.36
C ASP A 30 9.46 -17.79 -0.57
N GLY A 31 9.85 -18.05 -1.82
CA GLY A 31 9.11 -18.91 -2.74
C GLY A 31 7.91 -18.26 -3.42
N GLN A 32 8.10 -17.87 -4.69
CA GLN A 32 7.07 -17.96 -5.71
C GLN A 32 5.71 -17.26 -5.42
N VAL A 33 5.70 -16.12 -4.74
CA VAL A 33 4.60 -15.16 -4.99
C VAL A 33 4.89 -14.62 -6.38
N GLU A 34 4.05 -14.94 -7.38
CA GLU A 34 4.14 -14.33 -8.71
C GLU A 34 4.16 -12.81 -8.54
N MET A 35 5.37 -12.22 -8.58
CA MET A 35 5.54 -10.78 -8.56
C MET A 35 4.99 -10.28 -9.88
N ARG A 36 3.70 -9.97 -9.89
CA ARG A 36 3.06 -9.37 -11.05
C ARG A 36 3.79 -8.09 -11.36
N THR A 37 4.17 -7.95 -12.62
CA THR A 37 4.85 -6.74 -13.06
C THR A 37 3.92 -5.54 -12.90
N LEU A 38 4.46 -4.33 -12.75
CA LEU A 38 3.63 -3.11 -12.68
C LEU A 38 2.63 -3.01 -13.85
N PRO A 39 3.00 -3.31 -15.12
CA PRO A 39 2.05 -3.37 -16.23
C PRO A 39 0.92 -4.39 -16.04
N GLU A 40 1.20 -5.57 -15.48
CA GLU A 40 0.17 -6.58 -15.19
C GLU A 40 -0.79 -6.14 -14.08
N LEU A 41 -0.27 -5.47 -13.05
CA LEU A 41 -1.09 -4.89 -11.97
C LEU A 41 -2.01 -3.79 -12.52
N LEU A 42 -1.47 -2.91 -13.36
CA LEU A 42 -2.23 -1.85 -14.02
C LEU A 42 -3.30 -2.41 -14.96
N ALA A 43 -2.96 -3.44 -15.73
CA ALA A 43 -3.92 -4.16 -16.57
C ALA A 43 -5.02 -4.80 -15.74
N ALA A 44 -4.67 -5.41 -14.60
CA ALA A 44 -5.66 -6.00 -13.69
C ALA A 44 -6.65 -4.94 -13.20
N VAL A 45 -6.18 -3.75 -12.77
CA VAL A 45 -7.07 -2.67 -12.34
C VAL A 45 -7.79 -1.91 -13.46
N GLY A 46 -7.49 -2.20 -14.73
CA GLY A 46 -8.07 -1.48 -15.86
C GLY A 46 -7.45 -0.09 -16.07
N CYS A 47 -6.33 0.20 -15.40
CA CYS A 47 -5.57 1.42 -15.62
C CYS A 47 -4.80 1.30 -16.93
N ARG A 48 -5.13 2.16 -17.90
CA ARG A 48 -4.36 2.28 -19.12
C ARG A 48 -3.15 3.16 -18.84
N LEU A 49 -1.95 2.67 -19.15
CA LEU A 49 -0.72 3.46 -19.21
C LEU A 49 -0.87 4.53 -20.31
N ARG A 50 -1.57 5.62 -20.00
CA ARG A 50 -1.40 6.90 -20.68
C ARG A 50 -0.20 7.57 -20.00
N ASN A 51 0.50 8.48 -20.67
CA ASN A 51 1.63 9.23 -20.11
C ASN A 51 1.20 10.20 -18.97
N GLU A 52 0.26 9.77 -18.14
CA GLU A 52 -0.33 10.48 -17.02
C GLU A 52 0.24 9.90 -15.71
N PRO A 53 0.40 10.73 -14.67
CA PRO A 53 0.84 10.27 -13.38
C PRO A 53 -0.17 9.27 -12.80
N ILE A 54 0.33 8.14 -12.30
CA ILE A 54 -0.49 7.12 -11.65
C ILE A 54 -0.57 7.46 -10.16
N ASP A 55 -1.78 7.57 -9.65
CA ASP A 55 -2.01 7.62 -8.20
C ASP A 55 -1.89 6.19 -7.63
N MET A 56 -0.77 5.93 -6.95
CA MET A 56 -0.50 4.64 -6.33
C MET A 56 -1.45 4.33 -5.18
N ALA A 57 -1.99 5.35 -4.49
CA ALA A 57 -2.93 5.15 -3.40
C ALA A 57 -4.28 4.64 -3.94
N GLU A 58 -4.71 5.17 -5.08
CA GLU A 58 -5.88 4.70 -5.80
C GLU A 58 -5.67 3.29 -6.36
N LEU A 59 -4.52 3.05 -7.00
CA LEU A 59 -4.14 1.72 -7.51
C LEU A 59 -4.19 0.65 -6.41
N VAL A 60 -3.57 0.92 -5.26
CA VAL A 60 -3.57 0.00 -4.11
C VAL A 60 -4.99 -0.23 -3.60
N SER A 61 -5.81 0.81 -3.50
CA SER A 61 -7.20 0.67 -3.05
C SER A 61 -8.02 -0.22 -4.00
N GLN A 62 -7.83 -0.08 -5.32
CA GLN A 62 -8.49 -0.93 -6.31
C GLN A 62 -7.99 -2.38 -6.27
N LEU A 63 -6.71 -2.60 -5.99
CA LEU A 63 -6.14 -3.94 -5.81
C LEU A 63 -6.67 -4.61 -4.54
N LEU A 64 -6.79 -3.88 -3.42
CA LEU A 64 -7.39 -4.37 -2.18
C LEU A 64 -8.86 -4.76 -2.41
N GLY A 65 -9.64 -3.91 -3.09
CA GLY A 65 -11.02 -4.24 -3.47
C GLY A 65 -11.15 -5.49 -4.34
N LYS A 66 -10.21 -5.70 -5.28
CA LYS A 66 -10.15 -6.93 -6.09
C LYS A 66 -9.79 -8.19 -5.30
N LEU A 67 -9.06 -8.04 -4.20
CA LEU A 67 -8.79 -9.12 -3.25
C LEU A 67 -9.99 -9.42 -2.34
N GLY A 68 -11.12 -8.71 -2.53
CA GLY A 68 -12.33 -8.83 -1.72
C GLY A 68 -12.29 -8.02 -0.43
N LEU A 69 -11.25 -7.20 -0.24
CA LEU A 69 -11.07 -6.41 0.97
C LEU A 69 -11.87 -5.11 0.87
N GLN A 70 -12.77 -4.88 1.83
CA GLN A 70 -13.50 -3.61 1.97
C GLN A 70 -12.62 -2.56 2.68
N ALA A 71 -11.43 -2.32 2.13
CA ALA A 71 -10.46 -1.40 2.70
C ALA A 71 -9.67 -0.67 1.61
N CYS A 72 -9.16 0.51 1.93
CA CYS A 72 -8.39 1.36 1.04
C CYS A 72 -6.92 1.46 1.49
N SER A 73 -6.11 2.13 0.67
CA SER A 73 -4.70 2.38 0.99
C SER A 73 -4.49 3.14 2.29
N SER A 74 -5.44 4.00 2.70
CA SER A 74 -5.39 4.72 3.98
C SER A 74 -5.53 3.78 5.17
N ASP A 75 -6.42 2.79 5.08
CA ASP A 75 -6.67 1.82 6.15
C ASP A 75 -5.45 0.93 6.36
N MET A 76 -4.83 0.50 5.26
CA MET A 76 -3.56 -0.24 5.29
C MET A 76 -2.45 0.61 5.91
N MET A 77 -2.34 1.89 5.54
CA MET A 77 -1.36 2.81 6.11
C MET A 77 -1.57 2.99 7.62
N GLU A 78 -2.82 3.14 8.06
CA GLU A 78 -3.16 3.25 9.48
C GLU A 78 -2.80 1.98 10.25
N HIS A 79 -3.11 0.80 9.70
CA HIS A 79 -2.74 -0.47 10.30
C HIS A 79 -1.22 -0.59 10.51
N VAL A 80 -0.44 -0.26 9.47
CA VAL A 80 1.03 -0.27 9.55
C VAL A 80 1.54 0.77 10.54
N MET A 81 0.97 1.98 10.55
CA MET A 81 1.34 3.02 11.50
C MET A 81 1.06 2.64 12.96
N ASN A 82 0.09 1.76 13.19
CA ASN A 82 -0.23 1.20 14.51
C ASN A 82 0.66 0.01 14.91
N GLY A 83 1.64 -0.35 14.07
CA GLY A 83 2.62 -1.41 14.34
C GLY A 83 2.27 -2.78 13.74
N GLY A 84 1.23 -2.86 12.91
CA GLY A 84 0.91 -4.07 12.13
C GLY A 84 1.79 -4.20 10.88
N THR A 85 1.79 -5.39 10.26
CA THR A 85 2.50 -5.63 9.00
C THR A 85 1.55 -5.61 7.80
N VAL A 86 2.09 -5.45 6.60
CA VAL A 86 1.28 -5.49 5.36
C VAL A 86 0.65 -6.87 5.17
N ASP A 87 1.39 -7.94 5.46
CA ASP A 87 0.88 -9.31 5.35
C ASP A 87 -0.24 -9.58 6.37
N ASP A 88 -0.08 -9.12 7.62
CA ASP A 88 -1.14 -9.23 8.63
C ASP A 88 -2.41 -8.52 8.19
N PHE A 89 -2.31 -7.32 7.60
CA PHE A 89 -3.46 -6.60 7.07
C PHE A 89 -4.19 -7.39 5.97
N ILE A 90 -3.45 -7.96 5.02
CA ILE A 90 -4.02 -8.74 3.91
C ILE A 90 -4.65 -10.04 4.41
N ASN A 91 -4.05 -10.69 5.41
CA ASN A 91 -4.52 -11.97 5.93
C ASN A 91 -5.71 -11.82 6.90
N THR A 92 -5.72 -10.78 7.73
CA THR A 92 -6.82 -10.49 8.66
C THR A 92 -8.09 -10.05 7.94
N SER A 93 -7.94 -9.35 6.82
CA SER A 93 -9.09 -8.81 6.07
C SER A 93 -9.76 -9.85 5.15
N LYS A 94 -9.19 -11.05 5.02
CA LYS A 94 -9.74 -12.18 4.23
C LYS A 94 -10.70 -13.09 5.01
N GLN A 95 -10.94 -12.83 6.30
CA GLN A 95 -11.94 -13.53 7.13
C GLN A 95 -13.32 -12.91 6.96
#